data_AF-A0A2H3CB11-F1
#
_entry.id   AF-A0A2H3CB11-F1
#
_cell.length_a   1.000
_cell.length_b   1.000
_cell.length_c   1.000
_cell.angle_alpha   90.00
_cell.angle_beta   90.00
_cell.angle_gamma   90.00
#
_symmetry.space_group_name_H-M   'P 1'
#
loop_
_entity.id
_entity.type
_entity.pdbx_description
1 polymer ?
#
loop_
_entity_poly.entity_id
_entity_poly.type
_entity_poly.pdbx_seq_one_letter_code
_entity_poly.pdbx_strand_id
1 'polypeptide(L)'
;MGLSSYEANIQGLRNLIDLALASQARLVYASSIGVFQGATGDRPLAEIHINAEDAQGNGYGESKWVSEELLRLTPGLRYLILRIGQLSGDLNGTWKVSEWFPSVVQSASSLGCLPNDDKPVSWLPVNVAAQAIIDRLDISSSIIHIVNPKPVQWPQLARVVSNELNVELVPYAQWFELLENSTSDAAALPALRLLSYYKHNAEELLMKDTEAFGLPKVLAELLTTTDFPQLDDNEVKKWLAYWRGVGMI
;
A
#
# COMPACT_ATOMS: atom_id res chain seq x y z
N MET A 1 7.18 -13.86 -0.62
CA MET A 1 8.63 -13.64 -0.37
C MET A 1 8.84 -13.49 1.12
N GLY A 2 9.90 -14.10 1.66
CA GLY A 2 10.23 -13.98 3.09
C GLY A 2 11.14 -12.77 3.38
N LEU A 3 11.32 -12.45 4.66
CA LEU A 3 12.16 -11.34 5.14
C LEU A 3 13.60 -11.39 4.59
N SER A 4 14.17 -12.58 4.44
CA SER A 4 15.54 -12.77 3.93
C SER A 4 15.76 -12.16 2.53
N SER A 5 14.71 -12.03 1.72
CA SER A 5 14.79 -11.39 0.40
C SER A 5 15.09 -9.88 0.47
N TYR A 6 15.02 -9.27 1.67
CA TYR A 6 15.23 -7.83 1.89
C TYR A 6 16.55 -7.51 2.61
N GLU A 7 17.44 -8.49 2.80
CA GLU A 7 18.73 -8.29 3.48
C GLU A 7 19.55 -7.15 2.87
N ALA A 8 19.63 -7.08 1.54
CA ALA A 8 20.33 -6.00 0.83
C ALA A 8 19.72 -4.62 1.12
N ASN A 9 18.39 -4.51 1.23
CA ASN A 9 17.70 -3.26 1.56
C ASN A 9 18.02 -2.81 2.99
N ILE A 10 18.01 -3.75 3.94
CA ILE A 10 18.32 -3.50 5.35
C ILE A 10 19.80 -3.10 5.51
N GLN A 11 20.70 -3.78 4.82
CA GLN A 11 22.13 -3.41 4.81
C GLN A 11 22.34 -2.02 4.20
N GLY A 12 21.63 -1.68 3.13
CA GLY A 12 21.64 -0.34 2.55
C GLY A 12 21.22 0.73 3.55
N LEU A 13 20.16 0.48 4.33
CA LEU A 13 19.74 1.38 5.40
C LEU A 13 20.81 1.51 6.49
N ARG A 14 21.46 0.41 6.90
CA ARG A 14 22.52 0.46 7.91
C ARG A 14 23.65 1.40 7.48
N ASN A 15 24.04 1.35 6.20
CA ASN A 15 25.06 2.24 5.65
C ASN A 15 24.59 3.71 5.64
N LEU A 16 23.31 3.97 5.35
CA LEU A 16 22.72 5.32 5.43
C LEU A 16 22.64 5.86 6.86
N ILE A 17 22.41 4.98 7.85
CA ILE A 17 22.47 5.34 9.27
C ILE A 17 23.88 5.79 9.64
N ASP A 18 24.92 5.06 9.23
CA ASP A 18 26.31 5.44 9.49
C ASP A 18 26.66 6.80 8.86
N LEU A 19 26.21 7.04 7.62
CA LEU A 19 26.37 8.32 6.95
C LEU A 19 25.65 9.46 7.69
N ALA A 20 24.41 9.23 8.14
CA ALA A 20 23.62 10.21 8.87
C ALA A 20 24.25 10.57 10.22
N LEU A 21 24.79 9.59 10.95
CA LEU A 21 25.53 9.83 12.19
C LEU A 21 26.82 10.64 11.93
N ALA A 22 27.60 10.26 10.93
CA ALA A 22 28.85 10.95 10.60
C ALA A 22 28.63 12.41 10.16
N SER A 23 27.53 12.67 9.46
CA SER A 23 27.16 14.00 8.97
C SER A 23 26.24 14.80 9.91
N GLN A 24 25.80 14.18 11.02
CA GLN A 24 24.77 14.72 11.92
C GLN A 24 23.46 15.09 11.19
N ALA A 25 23.18 14.45 10.05
CA ALA A 25 21.97 14.67 9.26
C ALA A 25 20.74 14.02 9.89
N ARG A 26 19.55 14.54 9.57
CA ARG A 26 18.29 13.86 9.87
C ARG A 26 18.02 12.85 8.76
N LEU A 27 17.82 11.58 9.12
CA LEU A 27 17.47 10.53 8.18
C LEU A 27 15.94 10.41 8.06
N VAL A 28 15.42 10.59 6.86
CA VAL A 28 13.99 10.40 6.58
C VAL A 28 13.81 9.05 5.88
N TYR A 29 13.07 8.14 6.52
CA TYR A 29 12.89 6.77 6.04
C TYR A 29 11.46 6.54 5.57
N ALA A 30 11.33 6.16 4.29
CA ALA A 30 10.07 5.71 3.70
C ALA A 30 9.76 4.27 4.14
N SER A 31 8.98 4.16 5.20
CA SER A 31 8.34 2.93 5.66
C SER A 31 6.99 2.72 4.96
N SER A 32 6.17 1.80 5.47
CA SER A 32 4.84 1.50 4.93
C SER A 32 3.87 1.16 6.05
N ILE A 33 2.57 1.43 5.86
CA ILE A 33 1.53 0.89 6.74
C ILE A 33 1.48 -0.64 6.73
N GLY A 34 2.15 -1.30 5.78
CA GLY A 34 2.34 -2.74 5.74
C GLY A 34 3.06 -3.33 6.96
N VAL A 35 3.68 -2.49 7.81
CA VAL A 35 4.21 -2.91 9.13
C VAL A 35 3.12 -3.33 10.11
N PHE A 36 1.84 -3.18 9.78
CA PHE A 36 0.73 -3.53 10.65
C PHE A 36 -0.03 -4.80 10.20
N GLN A 37 0.54 -5.62 9.34
CA GLN A 37 -0.14 -6.83 8.85
C GLN A 37 -0.51 -7.81 9.96
N GLY A 38 0.34 -7.96 10.98
CA GLY A 38 0.10 -8.83 12.11
C GLY A 38 -0.72 -8.17 13.22
N ALA A 39 -0.93 -6.85 13.13
CA ALA A 39 -1.62 -6.09 14.15
C ALA A 39 -3.06 -6.61 14.32
N THR A 40 -3.51 -6.66 15.56
CA THR A 40 -4.85 -7.14 15.93
C THR A 40 -5.63 -6.06 16.66
N GLY A 41 -6.95 -6.10 16.53
CA GLY A 41 -7.89 -5.22 17.23
C GLY A 41 -8.74 -4.35 16.31
N ASP A 42 -9.85 -3.86 16.88
CA ASP A 42 -10.91 -3.15 16.15
C ASP A 42 -10.73 -1.62 16.19
N ARG A 43 -9.48 -1.15 16.26
CA ARG A 43 -9.19 0.28 16.32
C ARG A 43 -8.16 0.68 15.27
N PRO A 44 -8.32 1.87 14.67
CA PRO A 44 -7.31 2.45 13.82
C PRO A 44 -5.92 2.49 14.49
N LEU A 45 -4.89 2.14 13.71
CA LEU A 45 -3.52 2.01 14.19
C LEU A 45 -2.85 3.38 14.29
N ALA A 46 -2.13 3.62 15.40
CA ALA A 46 -1.57 4.91 15.77
C ALA A 46 -0.10 5.09 15.33
N GLU A 47 0.37 6.33 15.30
CA GLU A 47 1.74 6.75 14.94
C GLU A 47 2.74 6.49 16.08
N ILE A 48 2.78 5.25 16.58
CA ILE A 48 3.70 4.80 17.63
C ILE A 48 4.54 3.63 17.16
N HIS A 49 5.65 3.38 17.86
CA HIS A 49 6.42 2.15 17.69
C HIS A 49 5.55 0.93 18.07
N ILE A 50 5.75 -0.15 17.34
CA ILE A 50 4.98 -1.40 17.48
C ILE A 50 5.91 -2.58 17.71
N ASN A 51 5.35 -3.68 18.22
CA ASN A 51 6.13 -4.88 18.45
C ASN A 51 6.27 -5.71 17.16
N ALA A 52 7.14 -6.71 17.18
CA ALA A 52 7.39 -7.56 16.03
C ALA A 52 6.11 -8.30 15.59
N GLU A 53 5.28 -8.71 16.54
CA GLU A 53 4.05 -9.44 16.32
C GLU A 53 3.05 -8.64 15.47
N ASP A 54 3.03 -7.31 15.62
CA ASP A 54 2.16 -6.43 14.83
C ASP A 54 2.59 -6.35 13.35
N ALA A 55 3.85 -6.68 13.05
CA ALA A 55 4.43 -6.63 11.70
C ALA A 55 4.52 -7.99 11.00
N GLN A 56 4.26 -9.09 11.71
CA GLN A 56 4.32 -10.44 11.15
C GLN A 56 3.21 -10.65 10.11
N GLY A 57 3.55 -11.24 8.97
CA GLY A 57 2.56 -11.59 7.94
C GLY A 57 3.21 -11.80 6.58
N ASN A 58 4.05 -10.86 6.16
CA ASN A 58 4.91 -11.03 4.99
C ASN A 58 6.26 -10.33 5.12
N GLY A 59 7.23 -10.83 4.36
CA GLY A 59 8.60 -10.33 4.40
C GLY A 59 8.74 -8.84 4.08
N TYR A 60 7.81 -8.24 3.34
CA TYR A 60 7.84 -6.81 3.08
C TYR A 60 7.55 -6.01 4.35
N GLY A 61 6.42 -6.29 5.03
CA GLY A 61 6.03 -5.65 6.28
C GLY A 61 7.08 -5.83 7.37
N GLU A 62 7.57 -7.07 7.52
CA GLU A 62 8.65 -7.43 8.44
C GLU A 62 9.94 -6.63 8.16
N SER A 63 10.34 -6.49 6.89
CA SER A 63 11.56 -5.74 6.53
C SER A 63 11.47 -4.26 6.86
N LYS A 64 10.27 -3.68 6.72
CA LYS A 64 9.99 -2.29 7.08
C LYS A 64 10.02 -2.11 8.59
N TRP A 65 9.45 -3.03 9.36
CA TRP A 65 9.53 -2.99 10.82
C TRP A 65 10.97 -3.14 11.33
N VAL A 66 11.75 -4.10 10.81
CA VAL A 66 13.18 -4.25 11.15
C VAL A 66 13.95 -2.96 10.87
N SER A 67 13.65 -2.31 9.74
CA SER A 67 14.24 -1.03 9.39
C SER A 67 13.88 0.08 10.39
N GLU A 68 12.60 0.18 10.79
CA GLU A 68 12.15 1.14 11.82
C GLU A 68 12.85 0.91 13.16
N GLU A 69 13.03 -0.35 13.56
CA GLU A 69 13.72 -0.72 14.80
C GLU A 69 15.21 -0.37 14.76
N LEU A 70 15.89 -0.55 13.63
CA LEU A 70 17.27 -0.10 13.47
C LEU A 70 17.40 1.41 13.69
N LEU A 71 16.45 2.20 13.19
CA LEU A 71 16.44 3.64 13.43
C LEU A 71 16.22 3.96 14.91
N ARG A 72 15.19 3.35 15.52
CA ARG A 72 14.81 3.56 16.93
C ARG A 72 15.93 3.22 17.90
N LEU A 73 16.63 2.11 17.64
CA LEU A 73 17.66 1.57 18.54
C LEU A 73 19.03 2.21 18.33
N THR A 74 19.23 3.04 17.30
CA THR A 74 20.50 3.71 17.05
C THR A 74 20.62 4.99 17.89
N PRO A 75 21.52 5.05 18.89
CA PRO A 75 21.67 6.23 19.74
C PRO A 75 22.20 7.43 18.96
N GLY A 76 21.64 8.62 19.22
CA GLY A 76 22.08 9.87 18.59
C GLY A 76 21.64 10.08 17.14
N LEU A 77 20.96 9.10 16.53
CA LEU A 77 20.39 9.27 15.20
C LEU A 77 19.15 10.16 15.26
N ARG A 78 19.13 11.25 14.48
CA ARG A 78 17.91 12.01 14.22
C ARG A 78 17.19 11.36 13.04
N TYR A 79 15.95 10.91 13.24
CA TYR A 79 15.19 10.26 12.18
C TYR A 79 13.74 10.74 12.08
N LEU A 80 13.12 10.42 10.94
CA LEU A 80 11.68 10.50 10.70
C LEU A 80 11.24 9.27 9.93
N ILE A 81 10.31 8.51 10.48
CA ILE A 81 9.67 7.37 9.82
C ILE A 81 8.38 7.84 9.16
N LEU A 82 8.28 7.61 7.86
CA LEU A 82 7.09 7.88 7.06
C LEU A 82 6.43 6.54 6.74
N ARG A 83 5.36 6.15 7.43
CA ARG A 83 4.59 4.94 7.05
C ARG A 83 3.61 5.32 5.95
N ILE A 84 3.98 5.00 4.73
CA ILE A 84 3.22 5.37 3.54
C ILE A 84 2.14 4.31 3.25
N GLY A 85 0.93 4.78 2.96
CA GLY A 85 -0.18 3.95 2.50
C GLY A 85 -0.03 3.46 1.07
N GLN A 86 -1.12 2.97 0.49
CA GLN A 86 -1.14 2.60 -0.92
C GLN A 86 -1.00 3.86 -1.78
N LEU A 87 0.07 3.91 -2.59
CA LEU A 87 0.24 4.93 -3.61
C LEU A 87 -0.54 4.55 -4.87
N SER A 88 -1.25 5.50 -5.45
CA SER A 88 -1.92 5.37 -6.74
C SER A 88 -1.21 6.20 -7.81
N GLY A 89 -1.79 6.25 -9.02
CA GLY A 89 -1.20 6.92 -10.17
C GLY A 89 -0.84 8.38 -9.93
N ASP A 90 0.11 8.88 -10.73
CA ASP A 90 0.47 10.31 -10.73
C ASP A 90 -0.59 11.18 -11.44
N LEU A 91 -0.26 12.47 -11.66
CA LEU A 91 -1.13 13.42 -12.37
C LEU A 91 -1.59 12.93 -13.76
N ASN A 92 -0.83 12.04 -14.40
CA ASN A 92 -1.10 11.45 -15.69
C ASN A 92 -1.66 10.01 -15.60
N GLY A 93 -1.89 9.51 -14.38
CA GLY A 93 -2.34 8.15 -14.11
C GLY A 93 -1.23 7.10 -14.14
N THR A 94 0.04 7.51 -14.17
CA THR A 94 1.19 6.59 -14.20
C THR A 94 1.23 5.74 -12.94
N TRP A 95 0.86 4.47 -13.07
CA TRP A 95 0.89 3.50 -11.97
C TRP A 95 1.53 2.20 -12.44
N LYS A 96 2.59 1.78 -11.73
CA LYS A 96 3.42 0.62 -12.06
C LYS A 96 2.60 -0.68 -12.23
N VAL A 97 2.60 -1.20 -13.44
CA VAL A 97 1.81 -2.38 -13.88
C VAL A 97 2.09 -3.67 -13.09
N SER A 98 3.26 -3.77 -12.45
CA SER A 98 3.65 -4.96 -11.69
C SER A 98 3.19 -4.93 -10.23
N GLU A 99 2.51 -3.88 -9.80
CA GLU A 99 1.93 -3.79 -8.45
C GLU A 99 0.66 -4.64 -8.33
N TRP A 100 0.24 -4.89 -7.09
CA TRP A 100 -0.87 -5.79 -6.81
C TRP A 100 -2.17 -5.31 -7.50
N PHE A 101 -2.61 -4.08 -7.29
CA PHE A 101 -3.89 -3.61 -7.83
C PHE A 101 -3.90 -3.57 -9.37
N PRO A 102 -2.87 -3.02 -10.06
CA PRO A 102 -2.80 -3.12 -11.52
C PRO A 102 -2.84 -4.56 -12.04
N SER A 103 -2.24 -5.53 -11.33
CA SER A 103 -2.32 -6.94 -11.73
C SER A 103 -3.74 -7.52 -11.60
N VAL A 104 -4.55 -7.06 -10.65
CA VAL A 104 -5.99 -7.40 -10.55
C VAL A 104 -6.74 -6.88 -11.77
N VAL A 105 -6.52 -5.61 -12.14
CA VAL A 105 -7.15 -4.97 -13.30
C VAL A 105 -6.74 -5.66 -14.60
N GLN A 106 -5.45 -5.97 -14.75
CA GLN A 106 -4.92 -6.68 -15.92
C GLN A 106 -5.54 -8.08 -16.07
N SER A 107 -5.78 -8.76 -14.95
CA SER A 107 -6.39 -10.09 -14.91
C SER A 107 -7.90 -10.09 -15.15
N ALA A 108 -8.56 -8.93 -15.08
CA ALA A 108 -10.02 -8.83 -15.02
C ALA A 108 -10.71 -9.41 -16.25
N SER A 109 -10.24 -9.09 -17.47
CA SER A 109 -10.84 -9.58 -18.70
C SER A 109 -10.70 -11.10 -18.87
N SER A 110 -9.55 -11.66 -18.47
CA SER A 110 -9.30 -13.11 -18.51
C SER A 110 -10.12 -13.86 -17.47
N LEU A 111 -10.32 -13.27 -16.28
CA LEU A 111 -11.08 -13.87 -15.18
C LEU A 111 -12.59 -13.63 -15.31
N GLY A 112 -13.00 -12.62 -16.09
CA GLY A 112 -14.39 -12.20 -16.29
C GLY A 112 -14.97 -11.34 -15.16
N CYS A 113 -14.18 -11.00 -14.13
CA CYS A 113 -14.65 -10.25 -12.98
C CYS A 113 -13.55 -9.44 -12.28
N LEU A 114 -13.97 -8.51 -11.42
CA LEU A 114 -13.15 -7.72 -10.51
C LEU A 114 -13.61 -7.93 -9.06
N PRO A 115 -12.69 -7.87 -8.08
CA PRO A 115 -13.06 -7.93 -6.68
C PRO A 115 -13.72 -6.62 -6.24
N ASN A 116 -14.82 -6.77 -5.52
CA ASN A 116 -15.52 -5.71 -4.83
C ASN A 116 -15.48 -5.95 -3.32
N ASP A 117 -15.54 -4.85 -2.60
CA ASP A 117 -15.41 -4.73 -1.15
C ASP A 117 -16.22 -3.49 -0.74
N ASP A 118 -17.03 -3.58 0.30
CA ASP A 118 -17.89 -2.48 0.76
C ASP A 118 -17.16 -1.49 1.68
N LYS A 119 -15.89 -1.75 1.97
CA LYS A 119 -15.02 -0.90 2.79
C LYS A 119 -14.40 0.26 1.99
N PRO A 120 -13.93 1.31 2.68
CA PRO A 120 -13.25 2.41 2.02
C PRO A 120 -11.79 2.11 1.68
N VAL A 121 -11.19 2.94 0.82
CA VAL A 121 -9.76 3.00 0.54
C VAL A 121 -9.21 4.41 0.81
N SER A 122 -8.04 4.49 1.45
CA SER A 122 -7.28 5.73 1.71
C SER A 122 -6.09 5.92 0.77
N TRP A 123 -6.20 5.44 -0.47
CA TRP A 123 -5.13 5.50 -1.47
C TRP A 123 -4.75 6.94 -1.83
N LEU A 124 -3.46 7.13 -2.13
CA LEU A 124 -2.87 8.46 -2.26
C LEU A 124 -2.13 8.61 -3.61
N PRO A 125 -2.51 9.56 -4.47
CA PRO A 125 -1.74 9.84 -5.69
C PRO A 125 -0.29 10.17 -5.36
N VAL A 126 0.67 9.62 -6.12
CA VAL A 126 2.10 9.73 -5.78
C VAL A 126 2.60 11.17 -5.68
N ASN A 127 2.06 12.09 -6.49
CA ASN A 127 2.41 13.51 -6.43
C ASN A 127 1.90 14.19 -5.15
N VAL A 128 0.72 13.79 -4.66
CA VAL A 128 0.16 14.28 -3.39
C VAL A 128 0.99 13.71 -2.23
N ALA A 129 1.37 12.44 -2.29
CA ALA A 129 2.27 11.82 -1.32
C ALA A 129 3.61 12.54 -1.24
N ALA A 130 4.23 12.84 -2.38
CA ALA A 130 5.50 13.56 -2.43
C ALA A 130 5.40 14.94 -1.78
N GLN A 131 4.34 15.71 -2.08
CA GLN A 131 4.12 17.01 -1.45
C GLN A 131 3.89 16.87 0.06
N ALA A 132 3.06 15.91 0.48
CA ALA A 132 2.76 15.64 1.88
C ALA A 132 3.99 15.22 2.70
N ILE A 133 4.99 14.59 2.05
CA ILE A 133 6.28 14.25 2.66
C ILE A 133 7.13 15.51 2.83
N ILE A 134 7.24 16.35 1.79
CA ILE A 134 8.01 17.60 1.83
C ILE A 134 7.48 18.52 2.94
N ASP A 135 6.16 18.66 3.02
CA ASP A 135 5.49 19.52 4.02
C ASP A 135 5.71 19.03 5.47
N ARG A 136 6.21 17.81 5.66
CA ARG A 136 6.41 17.19 6.97
C ARG A 136 7.88 16.88 7.31
N LEU A 137 8.85 17.31 6.51
CA LEU A 137 10.27 17.01 6.77
C LEU A 137 10.79 17.58 8.10
N ASP A 138 10.20 18.68 8.58
CA ASP A 138 10.66 19.42 9.76
C ASP A 138 9.85 19.15 11.04
N ILE A 139 8.89 18.22 11.02
CA ILE A 139 8.09 17.92 12.22
C ILE A 139 8.94 17.33 13.34
N SER A 140 8.53 17.54 14.59
CA SER A 140 9.21 16.98 15.76
C SER A 140 8.90 15.50 16.01
N SER A 141 7.80 14.97 15.45
CA SER A 141 7.43 13.56 15.58
C SER A 141 8.47 12.65 14.92
N SER A 142 8.64 11.45 15.48
CA SER A 142 9.55 10.43 14.96
C SER A 142 8.90 9.49 13.95
N ILE A 143 7.56 9.37 13.97
CA ILE A 143 6.76 8.52 13.09
C ILE A 143 5.55 9.31 12.64
N ILE A 144 5.17 9.20 11.36
CA ILE A 144 3.92 9.70 10.82
C ILE A 144 3.35 8.77 9.75
N HIS A 145 2.03 8.79 9.61
CA HIS A 145 1.31 8.09 8.56
C HIS A 145 1.06 9.02 7.37
N ILE A 146 1.44 8.56 6.17
CA ILE A 146 1.19 9.25 4.90
C ILE A 146 0.13 8.45 4.14
N VAL A 147 -1.14 8.74 4.45
CA VAL A 147 -2.33 8.16 3.82
C VAL A 147 -3.30 9.27 3.43
N ASN A 148 -4.30 8.97 2.60
CA ASN A 148 -5.33 9.96 2.27
C ASN A 148 -6.32 10.10 3.46
N PRO A 149 -6.41 11.28 4.10
CA PRO A 149 -7.32 11.49 5.22
C PRO A 149 -8.79 11.59 4.79
N LYS A 150 -9.07 11.65 3.49
CA LYS A 150 -10.42 11.66 2.91
C LYS A 150 -10.63 10.35 2.13
N PRO A 151 -10.83 9.21 2.81
CA PRO A 151 -10.99 7.93 2.15
C PRO A 151 -12.26 7.91 1.29
N VAL A 152 -12.27 7.10 0.23
CA VAL A 152 -13.40 6.93 -0.68
C VAL A 152 -13.93 5.50 -0.60
N GLN A 153 -15.23 5.31 -0.78
CA GLN A 153 -15.81 3.96 -0.78
C GLN A 153 -15.32 3.19 -2.01
N TRP A 154 -14.69 2.02 -1.81
CA TRP A 154 -14.15 1.23 -2.91
C TRP A 154 -15.18 0.97 -4.05
N PRO A 155 -16.46 0.65 -3.77
CA PRO A 155 -17.45 0.42 -4.83
C PRO A 155 -17.62 1.61 -5.78
N GLN A 156 -17.33 2.83 -5.32
CA GLN A 156 -17.41 4.03 -6.16
C GLN A 156 -16.31 4.05 -7.23
N LEU A 157 -15.12 3.56 -6.92
CA LEU A 157 -14.02 3.45 -7.89
C LEU A 157 -14.15 2.17 -8.72
N ALA A 158 -14.52 1.06 -8.08
CA ALA A 158 -14.62 -0.26 -8.70
C ALA A 158 -15.61 -0.27 -9.88
N ARG A 159 -16.75 0.43 -9.75
CA ARG A 159 -17.76 0.55 -10.82
C ARG A 159 -17.17 1.14 -12.11
N VAL A 160 -16.22 2.07 -11.98
CA VAL A 160 -15.61 2.74 -13.14
C VAL A 160 -14.73 1.74 -13.88
N VAL A 161 -13.90 0.99 -13.15
CA VAL A 161 -13.06 -0.07 -13.72
C VAL A 161 -13.92 -1.16 -14.37
N SER A 162 -14.96 -1.63 -13.67
CA SER A 162 -15.90 -2.64 -14.16
C SER A 162 -16.60 -2.22 -15.45
N ASN A 163 -17.11 -0.98 -15.53
CA ASN A 163 -17.76 -0.45 -16.73
C ASN A 163 -16.77 -0.29 -17.90
N GLU A 164 -15.56 0.20 -17.63
CA GLU A 164 -14.54 0.44 -18.65
C GLU A 164 -13.93 -0.85 -19.23
N LEU A 165 -13.95 -1.94 -18.46
CA LEU A 165 -13.47 -3.27 -18.89
C LEU A 165 -14.61 -4.21 -19.27
N ASN A 166 -15.87 -3.83 -19.05
CA ASN A 166 -17.06 -4.66 -19.29
C ASN A 166 -17.00 -6.02 -18.57
N VAL A 167 -16.70 -5.99 -17.26
CA VAL A 167 -16.61 -7.17 -16.38
C VAL A 167 -17.45 -6.98 -15.13
N GLU A 168 -17.89 -8.07 -14.50
CA GLU A 168 -18.72 -8.00 -13.30
C GLU A 168 -17.90 -7.69 -12.04
N LEU A 169 -18.55 -7.07 -11.05
CA LEU A 169 -18.02 -6.92 -9.69
C LEU A 169 -18.53 -8.07 -8.82
N VAL A 170 -17.62 -8.81 -8.20
CA VAL A 170 -17.96 -9.93 -7.30
C VAL A 170 -17.31 -9.72 -5.93
N PRO A 171 -17.85 -10.26 -4.83
CA PRO A 171 -17.20 -10.17 -3.52
C PRO A 171 -15.74 -10.66 -3.55
N TYR A 172 -14.86 -10.02 -2.79
CA TYR A 172 -13.43 -10.36 -2.79
C TYR A 172 -13.15 -11.86 -2.59
N ALA A 173 -13.86 -12.52 -1.67
CA ALA A 173 -13.71 -13.95 -1.43
C ALA A 173 -14.04 -14.80 -2.67
N GLN A 174 -15.11 -14.46 -3.39
CA GLN A 174 -15.49 -15.13 -4.63
C GLN A 174 -14.46 -14.87 -5.74
N TRP A 175 -13.99 -13.63 -5.88
CA TRP A 175 -12.93 -13.30 -6.83
C TRP A 175 -11.65 -14.11 -6.55
N PHE A 176 -11.25 -14.22 -5.29
CA PHE A 176 -10.08 -15.00 -4.90
C PHE A 176 -10.26 -16.49 -5.20
N GLU A 177 -11.43 -17.06 -4.93
CA GLU A 177 -11.73 -18.47 -5.26
C GLU A 177 -11.64 -18.73 -6.77
N LEU A 178 -12.13 -17.81 -7.61
CA LEU A 178 -12.00 -17.91 -9.07
C LEU A 178 -10.53 -17.81 -9.51
N LEU A 179 -9.75 -16.92 -8.89
CA LEU A 179 -8.33 -16.77 -9.16
C LEU A 179 -7.54 -18.04 -8.77
N GLU A 180 -7.78 -18.59 -7.57
CA GLU A 180 -7.08 -19.77 -7.04
C GLU A 180 -7.39 -21.04 -7.86
N ASN A 181 -8.62 -21.16 -8.37
CA ASN A 181 -9.04 -22.31 -9.18
C ASN A 181 -8.81 -22.14 -10.69
N SER A 182 -8.21 -21.03 -11.13
CA SER A 182 -7.94 -20.79 -12.55
C SER A 182 -6.92 -21.78 -13.11
N THR A 183 -7.19 -22.32 -14.30
CA THR A 183 -6.24 -23.15 -15.06
C THR A 183 -5.31 -22.33 -15.97
N SER A 184 -5.48 -21.01 -15.99
CA SER A 184 -4.63 -20.10 -16.77
C SER A 184 -3.24 -19.98 -16.16
N ASP A 185 -2.25 -19.57 -16.97
CA ASP A 185 -0.92 -19.25 -16.47
C ASP A 185 -0.80 -17.78 -16.05
N ALA A 186 0.32 -17.44 -15.41
CA ALA A 186 0.61 -16.09 -14.95
C ALA A 186 0.98 -15.10 -16.08
N ALA A 187 1.03 -15.55 -17.34
CA ALA A 187 1.17 -14.67 -18.49
C ALA A 187 -0.21 -14.14 -18.92
N ALA A 188 -1.22 -15.02 -18.97
CA ALA A 188 -2.61 -14.67 -19.26
C ALA A 188 -3.35 -14.08 -18.04
N LEU A 189 -2.94 -14.45 -16.82
CA LEU A 189 -3.56 -14.03 -15.57
C LEU A 189 -2.52 -13.52 -14.55
N PRO A 190 -1.99 -12.30 -14.72
CA PRO A 190 -0.87 -11.77 -13.91
C PRO A 190 -1.11 -11.72 -12.40
N ALA A 191 -2.36 -11.62 -11.94
CA ALA A 191 -2.71 -11.72 -10.52
C ALA A 191 -2.21 -13.04 -9.87
N LEU A 192 -2.05 -14.14 -10.63
CA LEU A 192 -1.51 -15.39 -10.10
C LEU A 192 -0.10 -15.25 -9.51
N ARG A 193 0.69 -14.24 -9.95
CA ARG A 193 2.03 -13.98 -9.41
C ARG A 193 2.00 -13.55 -7.95
N LEU A 194 0.87 -13.04 -7.47
CA LEU A 194 0.65 -12.52 -6.13
C LEU A 194 -0.45 -13.31 -5.39
N LEU A 195 -0.72 -14.56 -5.80
CA LEU A 195 -1.78 -15.39 -5.23
C LEU A 195 -1.70 -15.49 -3.70
N SER A 196 -0.50 -15.70 -3.14
CA SER A 196 -0.31 -15.77 -1.68
C SER A 196 -0.59 -14.45 -0.97
N TYR A 197 -0.32 -13.31 -1.62
CA TYR A 197 -0.68 -11.99 -1.09
C TYR A 197 -2.20 -11.82 -1.07
N TYR A 198 -2.90 -12.19 -2.14
CA TYR A 198 -4.36 -12.11 -2.19
C TYR A 198 -5.07 -13.02 -1.21
N LYS A 199 -4.51 -14.21 -0.99
CA LYS A 199 -4.98 -15.15 0.03
C LYS A 199 -4.92 -14.55 1.43
N HIS A 200 -3.77 -13.99 1.78
CA HIS A 200 -3.58 -13.33 3.08
C HIS A 200 -4.60 -12.19 3.26
N ASN A 201 -4.77 -11.34 2.25
CA ASN A 201 -5.76 -10.26 2.28
C ASN A 201 -7.21 -10.79 2.47
N ALA A 202 -7.56 -11.94 1.88
CA ALA A 202 -8.87 -12.57 2.08
C ALA A 202 -9.09 -12.96 3.55
N GLU A 203 -8.05 -13.54 4.18
CA GLU A 203 -8.07 -13.94 5.59
C GLU A 203 -8.20 -12.70 6.50
N GLU A 204 -7.43 -11.64 6.21
CA GLU A 204 -7.46 -10.37 6.96
C GLU A 204 -8.85 -9.71 6.93
N LEU A 205 -9.53 -9.73 5.78
CA LEU A 205 -10.89 -9.20 5.65
C LEU A 205 -11.90 -9.89 6.58
N LEU A 206 -11.69 -11.16 6.89
CA LEU A 206 -12.58 -11.95 7.77
C LEU A 206 -12.28 -11.74 9.26
N MET A 207 -11.03 -11.38 9.59
CA MET A 207 -10.55 -11.40 10.97
C MET A 207 -10.46 -10.02 11.63
N LYS A 208 -10.41 -8.93 10.86
CA LYS A 208 -10.03 -7.60 11.38
C LYS A 208 -10.84 -6.44 10.77
N ASP A 209 -10.95 -5.34 11.52
CA ASP A 209 -11.43 -4.04 11.01
C ASP A 209 -10.36 -3.37 10.12
N THR A 210 -10.36 -3.78 8.86
CA THR A 210 -9.46 -3.32 7.79
C THR A 210 -10.11 -2.26 6.89
N GLU A 211 -9.31 -1.64 6.02
CA GLU A 211 -9.81 -1.03 4.80
C GLU A 211 -10.15 -2.11 3.75
N ALA A 212 -10.65 -1.69 2.59
CA ALA A 212 -10.88 -2.61 1.49
C ALA A 212 -9.61 -3.40 1.14
N PHE A 213 -9.81 -4.65 0.69
CA PHE A 213 -8.74 -5.58 0.34
C PHE A 213 -7.86 -6.01 1.52
N GLY A 214 -8.35 -5.89 2.76
CA GLY A 214 -7.62 -6.33 3.95
C GLY A 214 -6.44 -5.42 4.30
N LEU A 215 -6.40 -4.20 3.77
CA LEU A 215 -5.32 -3.25 4.06
C LEU A 215 -5.45 -2.69 5.49
N PRO A 216 -4.33 -2.43 6.20
CA PRO A 216 -4.38 -1.88 7.54
C PRO A 216 -5.09 -0.51 7.59
N LYS A 217 -5.98 -0.34 8.56
CA LYS A 217 -6.68 0.91 8.83
C LYS A 217 -5.90 1.74 9.84
N VAL A 218 -5.45 2.92 9.44
CA VAL A 218 -4.56 3.77 10.25
C VAL A 218 -5.16 5.15 10.54
N LEU A 219 -4.75 5.79 11.64
CA LEU A 219 -5.03 7.21 11.88
C LEU A 219 -3.89 8.05 11.32
N ALA A 220 -4.21 9.07 10.54
CA ALA A 220 -3.25 10.09 10.16
C ALA A 220 -3.54 11.37 10.93
N GLU A 221 -2.53 11.94 11.58
CA GLU A 221 -2.68 13.28 12.13
C GLU A 221 -2.77 14.32 10.99
N LEU A 222 -3.92 15.00 10.92
CA LEU A 222 -4.17 16.10 9.99
C LEU A 222 -3.42 17.35 10.46
N LEU A 223 -2.19 17.52 9.98
CA LEU A 223 -1.34 18.67 10.34
C LEU A 223 -0.96 19.55 9.15
N THR A 224 -1.49 19.32 7.95
CA THR A 224 -0.98 19.95 6.72
C THR A 224 -1.89 20.98 6.09
N THR A 225 -1.28 21.92 5.38
CA THR A 225 -1.91 22.82 4.41
C THR A 225 -2.13 22.17 3.04
N THR A 226 -1.55 20.99 2.78
CA THR A 226 -1.74 20.24 1.53
C THR A 226 -3.21 19.88 1.36
N ASP A 227 -3.81 20.21 0.21
CA ASP A 227 -5.12 19.69 -0.14
C ASP A 227 -4.97 18.21 -0.51
N PHE A 228 -5.67 17.36 0.23
CA PHE A 228 -5.82 15.95 -0.10
C PHE A 228 -7.09 15.79 -0.91
N PRO A 229 -7.02 15.69 -2.25
CA PRO A 229 -8.19 15.35 -3.05
C PRO A 229 -8.63 13.93 -2.68
N GLN A 230 -9.93 13.76 -2.49
CA GLN A 230 -10.53 12.43 -2.49
C GLN A 230 -10.39 11.86 -3.90
N LEU A 231 -10.09 10.56 -4.01
CA LEU A 231 -10.07 9.89 -5.31
C LEU A 231 -11.47 9.89 -5.92
N ASP A 232 -11.53 10.13 -7.23
CA ASP A 232 -12.77 10.20 -7.98
C ASP A 232 -12.71 9.35 -9.27
N ASP A 233 -13.81 9.36 -10.02
CA ASP A 233 -13.93 8.64 -11.28
C ASP A 233 -12.91 9.11 -12.34
N ASN A 234 -12.44 10.36 -12.28
CA ASN A 234 -11.46 10.89 -13.23
C ASN A 234 -10.07 10.32 -12.95
N GLU A 235 -9.69 10.17 -11.68
CA GLU A 235 -8.43 9.52 -11.30
C GLU A 235 -8.39 8.07 -11.81
N VAL A 236 -9.48 7.31 -11.64
CA VAL A 236 -9.58 5.94 -12.16
C VAL A 236 -9.43 5.90 -13.69
N LYS A 237 -10.08 6.83 -14.40
CA LYS A 237 -9.96 6.94 -15.87
C LYS A 237 -8.55 7.26 -16.32
N LYS A 238 -7.79 8.07 -15.59
CA LYS A 238 -6.37 8.33 -15.88
C LYS A 238 -5.53 7.06 -15.73
N TRP A 239 -5.74 6.28 -14.67
CA TRP A 239 -5.02 5.01 -14.47
C TRP A 239 -5.27 4.06 -15.64
N LEU A 240 -6.54 3.89 -16.03
CA LEU A 240 -6.94 3.06 -17.16
C LEU A 240 -6.37 3.57 -18.49
N ALA A 241 -6.39 4.89 -18.73
CA ALA A 241 -5.82 5.49 -19.93
C ALA A 241 -4.30 5.24 -20.01
N TYR A 242 -3.58 5.39 -18.90
CA TYR A 242 -2.16 5.07 -18.83
C TYR A 242 -1.91 3.58 -19.10
N TRP A 243 -2.65 2.68 -18.44
CA TRP A 243 -2.48 1.24 -18.61
C TRP A 243 -2.79 0.76 -20.04
N ARG A 244 -3.82 1.31 -20.69
CA ARG A 244 -4.07 1.11 -22.13
C ARG A 244 -2.90 1.62 -22.97
N GLY A 245 -2.40 2.82 -22.66
CA GLY A 245 -1.28 3.44 -23.37
C GLY A 245 0.02 2.63 -23.33
N VAL A 246 0.27 1.88 -22.25
CA VAL A 246 1.43 0.99 -22.12
C VAL A 246 1.15 -0.47 -22.50
N GLY A 247 -0.04 -0.76 -23.04
CA GLY A 247 -0.43 -2.11 -23.49
C GLY A 247 -0.63 -3.13 -22.37
N MET A 248 -0.96 -2.67 -21.15
CA MET A 248 -1.28 -3.56 -20.03
C MET A 248 -2.69 -4.16 -20.18
N ILE A 249 -3.66 -3.33 -20.62
CA ILE A 249 -5.08 -3.66 -20.82
C ILE A 249 -5.58 -3.13 -22.17
#